data_AF-A0A2G6FXL4-F1
#
_entry.id   AF-A0A2G6FXL4-F1
#
_cell.length_a   1.000
_cell.length_b   1.000
_cell.length_c   1.000
_cell.angle_alpha   90.00
_cell.angle_beta   90.00
_cell.angle_gamma   90.00
#
_symmetry.space_group_name_H-M   'P 1'
#
loop_
_entity.id
_entity.type
_entity.pdbx_description
1 polymer ?
#
loop_
_entity_poly.entity_id
_entity_poly.type
_entity_poly.pdbx_seq_one_letter_code
_entity_poly.pdbx_strand_id
1 'polypeptide(L)'
;MRHFLHTVVSLFMWLLFGYYWYVVGKREIGRETLVPLAALGIVIVVGLVLTLGWVAYNKRLARRNRRRQAPPPKPEPFEKDNLGRPIEAPDVAVLRKAPIVEIGITRQGPDDDEKYGGIKVYTPIYRQGVR
;
A
#
# COMPACT_ATOMS: atom_id res chain seq x y z
N MET A 1 37.86 -6.25 -5.51
CA MET A 1 38.33 -6.09 -4.11
C MET A 1 37.21 -5.88 -3.09
N ARG A 2 36.21 -5.01 -3.35
CA ARG A 2 35.06 -4.78 -2.45
C ARG A 2 34.27 -6.03 -2.05
N HIS A 3 33.98 -6.93 -3.00
CA HIS A 3 33.27 -8.18 -2.70
C HIS A 3 34.07 -9.10 -1.78
N PHE A 4 35.37 -9.27 -2.03
CA PHE A 4 36.26 -10.07 -1.19
C PHE A 4 36.33 -9.54 0.25
N LEU A 5 36.53 -8.22 0.42
CA LEU A 5 36.54 -7.59 1.74
C LEU A 5 35.22 -7.82 2.47
N HIS A 6 34.10 -7.65 1.78
CA HIS A 6 32.78 -7.86 2.38
C HIS A 6 32.59 -9.31 2.82
N THR A 7 33.02 -10.28 2.00
CA THR A 7 32.95 -11.70 2.35
C THR A 7 33.81 -12.03 3.58
N VAL A 8 35.03 -11.50 3.66
CA VAL A 8 35.92 -11.71 4.81
C VAL A 8 35.34 -11.09 6.08
N VAL A 9 34.83 -9.86 6.00
CA VAL A 9 34.18 -9.19 7.14
C VAL A 9 32.92 -9.94 7.59
N SER A 10 32.12 -10.43 6.64
CA SER A 10 30.93 -11.24 6.95
C SER A 10 31.29 -12.56 7.64
N LEU A 11 32.32 -13.27 7.15
CA LEU A 11 32.82 -14.49 7.79
C LEU A 11 33.35 -14.20 9.20
N PHE A 12 34.13 -13.13 9.35
CA PHE A 12 34.66 -12.71 10.65
C PHE A 12 33.53 -12.38 11.63
N MET A 13 32.48 -11.68 11.19
CA MET A 13 31.31 -11.40 12.02
C MET A 13 30.56 -12.66 12.44
N TRP A 14 30.41 -13.63 11.54
CA TRP A 14 29.79 -14.91 11.87
C TRP A 14 30.58 -15.70 12.91
N LEU A 15 31.91 -15.73 12.78
CA LEU A 15 32.78 -16.36 13.76
C LEU A 15 32.70 -15.66 15.12
N LEU A 16 32.72 -14.32 15.13
CA LEU A 16 32.63 -13.55 16.37
C LEU A 16 31.26 -13.73 17.05
N PHE A 17 30.19 -13.78 16.26
CA PHE A 17 28.84 -14.09 16.74
C PHE A 17 28.77 -15.48 17.37
N GLY A 18 29.30 -16.51 16.69
CA GLY A 18 29.36 -17.87 17.21
C GLY A 18 30.20 -17.97 18.50
N TYR A 19 31.33 -17.29 18.55
CA TYR A 19 32.17 -17.21 19.75
C TYR A 19 31.43 -16.54 20.92
N TYR A 20 30.73 -15.43 20.67
CA TYR A 20 29.97 -14.75 21.71
C TYR A 20 28.85 -15.64 22.25
N TRP A 21 28.16 -16.37 21.37
CA TRP A 21 27.15 -17.36 21.78
C TRP A 21 27.73 -18.51 22.59
N TYR A 22 28.92 -18.99 22.25
CA TYR A 22 29.62 -19.99 23.05
C TYR A 22 29.96 -19.46 24.46
N VAL A 23 30.43 -18.20 24.56
CA VAL A 23 30.70 -17.55 25.85
C VAL A 23 29.42 -17.36 26.65
N VAL A 24 28.33 -16.91 26.02
CA VAL A 24 27.01 -16.78 26.65
C VAL A 24 26.51 -18.14 27.14
N GLY A 25 26.65 -19.20 26.34
CA GLY A 25 26.23 -20.55 26.70
C GLY A 25 27.07 -21.20 27.82
N LYS A 26 28.34 -20.78 27.98
CA LYS A 26 29.22 -21.23 29.07
C LYS A 26 29.06 -20.44 30.36
N ARG A 27 28.47 -19.25 30.32
CA ARG A 27 28.17 -18.49 31.54
C ARG A 27 26.99 -19.15 32.23
N GLU A 28 27.17 -19.48 33.51
CA GLU A 28 26.06 -19.96 34.34
C GLU A 28 24.96 -18.90 34.35
N ILE A 29 23.73 -19.31 34.09
CA ILE A 29 22.56 -18.43 34.09
C ILE A 29 22.29 -18.03 35.55
N GLY A 30 22.94 -16.95 35.99
CA GLY A 30 22.74 -16.35 37.30
C GLY A 30 21.48 -15.50 37.35
N ARG A 31 21.06 -15.13 38.58
CA ARG A 31 19.95 -14.17 38.79
C ARG A 31 20.13 -12.88 38.01
N GLU A 32 21.37 -12.41 37.85
CA GLU A 32 21.67 -11.16 37.14
C GLU A 32 21.40 -11.21 35.63
N THR A 33 21.39 -12.41 35.03
CA THR A 33 20.99 -12.59 33.62
C THR A 33 19.49 -12.88 33.49
N LEU A 34 18.90 -13.54 34.49
CA LEU A 34 17.46 -13.86 34.49
C LEU A 34 16.58 -12.63 34.64
N VAL A 35 16.96 -11.65 35.46
CA VAL A 35 16.18 -10.42 35.66
C VAL A 35 15.99 -9.63 34.35
N PRO A 36 17.04 -9.27 33.58
CA PRO A 36 16.87 -8.56 32.32
C PRO A 36 16.19 -9.43 31.25
N LEU A 37 16.41 -10.75 31.25
CA LEU A 37 15.73 -11.66 30.33
C LEU A 37 14.22 -11.75 30.61
N ALA A 38 13.83 -11.81 31.89
CA ALA A 38 12.44 -11.78 32.31
C ALA A 38 11.79 -10.43 31.99
N ALA A 39 12.49 -9.31 32.25
CA ALA A 39 12.01 -7.98 31.89
C ALA A 39 11.78 -7.86 30.38
N LEU A 40 12.71 -8.33 29.56
CA LEU A 40 12.56 -8.37 28.10
C LEU A 40 11.36 -9.23 27.68
N GLY A 41 11.23 -10.42 28.28
CA GLY A 41 10.08 -11.31 28.05
C GLY A 41 8.75 -10.64 28.38
N ILE A 42 8.67 -9.94 29.52
CA ILE A 42 7.47 -9.18 29.91
C ILE A 42 7.16 -8.09 28.90
N VAL A 43 8.15 -7.30 28.46
CA VAL A 43 7.95 -6.25 27.46
C VAL A 43 7.40 -6.82 26.15
N ILE A 44 7.94 -7.95 25.69
CA ILE A 44 7.46 -8.63 24.48
C ILE A 44 6.01 -9.09 24.65
N VAL A 45 5.68 -9.73 25.76
CA VAL A 45 4.32 -10.24 26.04
C VAL A 45 3.32 -9.08 26.14
N VAL A 46 3.66 -8.01 26.86
CA VAL A 46 2.82 -6.82 26.98
C VAL A 46 2.60 -6.18 25.61
N GLY A 47 3.66 -6.01 24.81
CA GLY A 47 3.55 -5.47 23.46
C GLY A 47 2.64 -6.32 22.56
N LEU A 48 2.76 -7.64 22.64
CA LEU A 48 1.91 -8.57 21.89
C LEU A 48 0.43 -8.44 22.33
N VAL A 49 0.15 -8.45 23.62
CA VAL A 49 -1.22 -8.35 24.16
C VAL A 49 -1.86 -7.02 23.76
N LEU A 50 -1.13 -5.91 23.88
CA LEU A 50 -1.62 -4.59 23.46
C LEU A 50 -1.92 -4.56 21.96
N THR A 51 -1.03 -5.13 21.13
CA THR A 51 -1.22 -5.19 19.69
C THR A 51 -2.45 -6.02 19.31
N LEU A 52 -2.59 -7.21 19.90
CA LEU A 52 -3.74 -8.07 19.66
C LEU A 52 -5.05 -7.43 20.13
N GLY A 53 -5.04 -6.78 21.30
CA GLY A 53 -6.17 -6.03 21.84
C GLY A 53 -6.58 -4.88 20.92
N TRP A 54 -5.60 -4.13 20.42
CA TRP A 54 -5.80 -3.04 19.47
C TRP A 54 -6.40 -3.54 18.14
N VAL A 55 -5.87 -4.63 17.59
CA VAL A 55 -6.41 -5.25 16.36
C VAL A 55 -7.83 -5.74 16.58
N ALA A 56 -8.11 -6.40 17.70
CA ALA A 56 -9.46 -6.87 18.05
C ALA A 56 -10.45 -5.71 18.21
N TYR A 57 -10.03 -4.62 18.87
CA TYR A 57 -10.81 -3.41 19.03
C TYR A 57 -11.15 -2.78 17.67
N ASN A 58 -10.17 -2.59 16.80
CA ASN A 58 -10.39 -2.02 15.46
C ASN A 58 -11.26 -2.91 14.59
N LYS A 59 -11.08 -4.23 14.63
CA LYS A 59 -11.98 -5.17 13.95
C LYS A 59 -13.41 -5.04 14.46
N ARG A 60 -13.61 -4.92 15.78
CA ARG A 60 -14.94 -4.73 16.37
C ARG A 60 -15.56 -3.41 15.95
N LEU A 61 -14.79 -2.33 15.96
CA LEU A 61 -15.22 -1.00 15.54
C LEU A 61 -15.59 -1.00 14.04
N ALA A 62 -14.76 -1.58 13.18
CA ALA A 62 -15.02 -1.71 11.76
C ALA A 62 -16.29 -2.53 11.48
N ARG A 63 -16.52 -3.63 12.20
CA ARG A 63 -17.77 -4.41 12.11
C ARG A 63 -18.99 -3.59 12.52
N ARG A 64 -18.87 -2.77 13.57
CA ARG A 64 -19.95 -1.89 14.05
C ARG A 64 -20.23 -0.76 13.05
N ASN A 65 -19.19 -0.17 12.47
CA ASN A 65 -19.30 0.90 11.47
C ASN A 65 -19.77 0.38 10.10
N ARG A 66 -19.47 -0.87 9.73
CA ARG A 66 -19.97 -1.49 8.49
C ARG A 66 -21.50 -1.67 8.48
N ARG A 67 -22.15 -1.73 9.65
CA ARG A 67 -23.62 -1.70 9.78
C ARG A 67 -24.20 -0.29 9.60
N ARG A 68 -23.36 0.75 9.72
CA ARG A 68 -23.68 2.16 9.50
C ARG A 68 -22.96 2.66 8.24
N GLN A 69 -22.95 1.87 7.17
CA GLN A 69 -22.35 2.30 5.91
C GLN A 69 -22.95 3.65 5.53
N ALA A 70 -22.06 4.65 5.41
CA ALA A 70 -22.42 5.92 4.81
C ALA A 70 -23.07 5.62 3.45
N PRO A 71 -24.11 6.36 3.05
CA PRO A 71 -24.67 6.23 1.71
C PRO A 71 -23.53 6.26 0.69
N PRO A 72 -23.60 5.46 -0.38
CA PRO A 72 -22.61 5.52 -1.44
C PRO A 72 -22.40 6.99 -1.83
N PRO A 73 -21.15 7.46 -1.97
CA PRO A 73 -20.89 8.85 -2.28
C PRO A 73 -21.70 9.22 -3.53
N LYS A 74 -22.40 10.36 -3.45
CA LYS A 74 -23.14 10.87 -4.61
C LYS A 74 -22.15 10.98 -5.77
N PRO A 75 -22.51 10.52 -6.98
CA PRO A 75 -21.63 10.66 -8.13
C PRO A 75 -21.29 12.13 -8.31
N GLU A 76 -20.00 12.45 -8.25
CA GLU A 76 -19.52 13.80 -8.51
C GLU A 76 -19.75 14.09 -10.00
N PRO A 77 -20.28 15.29 -10.35
CA PRO A 77 -20.47 15.67 -11.74
C PRO A 77 -19.10 15.78 -12.42
N PHE A 78 -18.83 14.84 -13.33
CA PHE A 78 -17.58 14.70 -14.07
C PHE A 78 -17.56 15.59 -15.32
N GLU A 79 -18.00 16.85 -15.18
CA GLU A 79 -18.13 17.78 -16.31
C GLU A 79 -16.81 18.43 -16.70
N LYS A 80 -15.88 18.57 -15.73
CA LYS A 80 -14.60 19.26 -15.91
C LYS A 80 -13.46 18.53 -15.21
N ASP A 81 -12.29 18.57 -15.83
CA ASP A 81 -11.03 18.12 -15.22
C ASP A 81 -10.58 19.10 -14.11
N ASN A 82 -9.62 18.70 -13.29
CA ASN A 82 -8.96 19.52 -12.25
C ASN A 82 -8.38 20.84 -12.79
N LEU A 83 -8.14 20.92 -14.11
CA LEU A 83 -7.69 22.12 -14.82
C LEU A 83 -8.84 22.95 -15.41
N GLY A 84 -10.09 22.62 -15.08
CA GLY A 84 -11.30 23.31 -15.55
C GLY A 84 -11.68 23.02 -17.01
N ARG A 85 -11.00 22.08 -17.66
CA ARG A 85 -11.24 21.72 -19.07
C ARG A 85 -12.49 20.84 -19.18
N PRO A 86 -13.37 21.05 -20.16
CA PRO A 86 -14.55 20.21 -20.35
C PRO A 86 -14.12 18.77 -20.68
N ILE A 87 -14.79 17.80 -20.06
CA ILE A 87 -14.61 16.38 -20.36
C ILE A 87 -15.80 15.96 -21.22
N GLU A 88 -15.54 15.67 -22.50
CA GLU A 88 -16.53 15.06 -23.39
C GLU A 88 -16.52 13.55 -23.16
N ALA A 89 -17.38 13.08 -22.26
CA ALA A 89 -17.54 11.66 -21.96
C ALA A 89 -19.00 11.21 -22.11
N PRO A 90 -19.25 9.98 -22.59
CA PRO A 90 -20.55 9.33 -22.45
C PRO A 90 -20.97 9.24 -20.97
N ASP A 91 -22.26 9.05 -20.70
CA ASP A 91 -22.79 8.89 -19.35
C ASP A 91 -21.92 7.91 -18.53
N VAL A 92 -21.51 8.35 -17.34
CA VAL A 92 -20.64 7.61 -16.41
C VAL A 92 -21.24 6.23 -16.08
N ALA A 93 -22.56 6.10 -16.09
CA ALA A 93 -23.23 4.81 -15.91
C ALA A 93 -22.88 3.79 -17.01
N VAL A 94 -22.62 4.25 -18.23
CA VAL A 94 -22.21 3.43 -19.37
C VAL A 94 -20.73 3.04 -19.23
N LEU A 95 -19.87 3.99 -18.86
CA LEU A 95 -18.44 3.74 -18.64
C LEU A 95 -18.18 2.73 -17.52
N ARG A 96 -18.96 2.78 -16.42
CA ARG A 96 -18.85 1.81 -15.30
C ARG A 96 -19.19 0.37 -15.69
N LYS A 97 -19.99 0.19 -16.75
CA LYS A 97 -20.39 -1.13 -17.26
C LYS A 97 -19.45 -1.62 -18.37
N ALA A 98 -18.57 -0.77 -18.88
CA ALA A 98 -17.67 -1.12 -19.97
C ALA A 98 -16.52 -2.00 -19.44
N PRO A 99 -16.20 -3.12 -20.11
CA PRO A 99 -15.08 -3.97 -19.72
C PRO A 99 -13.71 -3.31 -20.02
N ILE A 100 -13.67 -2.40 -21.00
CA ILE A 100 -12.48 -1.64 -21.40
C ILE A 100 -12.95 -0.22 -21.73
N VAL A 101 -12.21 0.78 -21.25
CA VAL A 101 -12.39 2.20 -21.58
C VAL A 101 -11.09 2.71 -22.19
N GLU A 102 -11.17 3.29 -23.38
CA GLU A 102 -10.02 3.91 -24.06
C GLU A 102 -10.06 5.42 -23.86
N ILE A 103 -8.92 6.00 -23.46
CA ILE A 103 -8.78 7.43 -23.21
C ILE A 103 -7.88 8.02 -24.29
N GLY A 104 -8.48 8.80 -25.19
CA GLY A 104 -7.76 9.54 -26.22
C GLY A 104 -7.45 10.97 -25.77
N ILE A 105 -6.19 11.38 -25.88
CA ILE A 105 -5.80 12.79 -25.66
C ILE A 105 -5.70 13.44 -27.04
N THR A 106 -6.62 14.36 -27.36
CA THR A 106 -6.52 15.13 -28.60
C THR A 106 -5.73 16.42 -28.33
N ARG A 107 -4.60 16.58 -29.02
CA ARG A 107 -3.82 17.84 -28.97
C ARG A 107 -4.28 18.71 -30.14
N GLN A 108 -5.11 19.71 -29.86
CA GLN A 108 -5.51 20.69 -30.87
C GLN A 108 -4.36 21.69 -31.04
N GLY A 109 -3.73 21.68 -32.22
CA GLY A 109 -2.63 22.57 -32.62
C GLY A 109 -3.13 23.90 -33.21
N PRO A 110 -2.24 24.87 -33.47
CA PRO A 110 -2.43 26.28 -33.16
C PRO A 110 -2.82 27.13 -34.37
N ASP A 111 -3.96 26.85 -35.01
CA ASP A 111 -4.38 27.68 -36.17
C ASP A 111 -5.87 28.03 -36.19
N ASP A 112 -6.53 28.04 -35.03
CA ASP A 112 -7.80 28.75 -34.85
C ASP A 112 -7.86 29.21 -33.39
N ASP A 113 -8.21 30.47 -33.19
CA ASP A 113 -8.23 31.16 -31.90
C ASP A 113 -9.04 30.39 -30.82
N GLU A 114 -8.51 30.45 -29.59
CA GLU A 114 -9.14 30.06 -28.31
C GLU A 114 -9.09 28.60 -27.80
N LYS A 115 -8.12 28.41 -26.90
CA LYS A 115 -8.30 27.94 -25.51
C LYS A 115 -8.84 26.52 -25.24
N TYR A 116 -7.87 25.68 -24.87
CA TYR A 116 -7.93 24.42 -24.11
C TYR A 116 -8.26 23.14 -24.90
N GLY A 117 -7.23 22.32 -25.11
CA GLY A 117 -7.40 20.94 -25.55
C GLY A 117 -8.22 20.12 -24.56
N GLY A 118 -9.34 19.57 -25.04
CA GLY A 118 -10.24 18.71 -24.28
C GLY A 118 -9.78 17.24 -24.26
N ILE A 119 -10.23 16.49 -23.26
CA ILE A 119 -10.11 15.03 -23.23
C ILE A 119 -11.39 14.47 -23.83
N LYS A 120 -11.27 13.68 -24.90
CA LYS A 120 -12.38 12.94 -25.51
C LYS A 120 -12.31 11.50 -25.06
N VAL A 121 -13.30 11.04 -24.32
CA VAL A 121 -13.43 9.64 -23.93
C VAL A 121 -14.27 8.95 -24.99
N TYR A 122 -13.65 8.09 -25.80
CA TYR A 122 -14.37 7.38 -26.86
C TYR A 122 -15.18 6.21 -26.28
N THR A 123 -16.32 5.98 -26.92
CA THR A 123 -17.37 4.99 -26.64
C THR A 123 -16.84 3.58 -26.33
N PRO A 124 -17.52 2.78 -25.49
CA PRO A 124 -17.15 1.37 -25.25
C PRO A 124 -17.04 0.57 -26.55
N ILE A 125 -15.85 0.03 -26.81
CA ILE A 125 -15.62 -0.92 -27.90
C ILE A 125 -16.26 -2.26 -27.51
N TYR A 126 -17.49 -2.49 -27.97
CA TYR A 126 -18.04 -3.84 -28.00
C TYR A 126 -17.29 -4.60 -29.09
N ARG A 127 -16.45 -5.57 -28.67
CA ARG A 127 -15.76 -6.51 -29.55
C ARG A 127 -16.78 -7.19 -30.47
N GLN A 128 -16.97 -6.68 -31.69
CA GLN A 128 -17.73 -7.39 -32.69
C GLN A 128 -16.95 -8.65 -33.07
N GLY A 129 -17.61 -9.79 -32.87
CA GLY A 129 -17.38 -11.09 -33.51
C GLY A 129 -15.94 -11.46 -33.88
N VAL A 130 -15.32 -12.28 -33.03
CA VAL A 130 -14.49 -13.38 -33.54
C VAL A 130 -15.34 -14.63 -33.40
N ARG A 131 -15.99 -15.02 -34.50
CA ARG A 131 -16.48 -16.38 -34.72
C ARG A 131 -15.48 -17.06 -35.64
#